data_AF-A0A9N8DA90-F1
#
_entry.id   AF-A0A9N8DA90-F1
#
_cell.length_a   1.000
_cell.length_b   1.000
_cell.length_c   1.000
_cell.angle_alpha   90.00
_cell.angle_beta   90.00
_cell.angle_gamma   90.00
#
_symmetry.space_group_name_H-M   'P 1'
#
loop_
_entity.id
_entity.type
_entity.pdbx_description
1 polymer ?
#
loop_
_entity_poly.entity_id
_entity_poly.type
_entity_poly.pdbx_seq_one_letter_code
_entity_poly.pdbx_strand_id
1 'polypeptide(L)'
;MAEAWSKQNGYLVVACTLSDKSSFEHDNIIAVQCDVTQDNQVKAMKEQVQCLLEERNAVLYSIVNNAGIADPGNFLFHDSVEIPKKVMEVNYFGQLRVTQALLPLMLMTSKVVGGKIFNMSSVCGVSSGAGNGSYSASKFAVEAWSDSLRLELDPFGIQVVKIRPGQIATDIQSDWISHFVKNFQAAPAQIQKLHGGSVFTDKMEEGVKSMGSHGRPELVVDTMTELLLQNDHKKLDCSYFIGSDAKTFWRALYVLPTAVVHTLKRSALTIHPLLPEIPPAGAVAHVTITCRDLRKSLIFYKALGFETLGPAEHGCQFLQFNPAKNGKWESRFLLKEDKDMPERQACSDAGMTRICMLTNSVDAHMKELEKHGIKPIASPAISDGMKLVVYNDPDGFTVYFDEIGGLLGAIIGAQLWWKKRPYPFAFHWSMNVTDHKKILPMFEEMGFKTMSDQNKDQVLNGLLPAFNIDPGTTVIDWIRLCSHPKGGIVTTIMNWTNPRSSINEASANNAMTISVTNVTEALAKAKKMGMYVEEDKPTYREIPIYGNVQIATAYLEKGSCPVEFCCFTNRKLC
;
A
#
# COMPACT_ATOMS: atom_id res chain seq x y z
N MET A 1 22.74 -7.00 -26.69
CA MET A 1 22.87 -5.91 -27.68
C MET A 1 24.03 -6.15 -28.63
N ALA A 2 25.29 -6.09 -28.16
CA ALA A 2 26.46 -6.20 -29.06
C ALA A 2 26.43 -7.46 -29.95
N GLU A 3 26.17 -8.63 -29.36
CA GLU A 3 26.05 -9.88 -30.12
C GLU A 3 24.87 -9.88 -31.10
N ALA A 4 23.71 -9.35 -30.73
CA ALA A 4 22.54 -9.29 -31.61
C ALA A 4 22.82 -8.41 -32.84
N TRP A 5 23.43 -7.24 -32.65
CA TRP A 5 23.74 -6.32 -33.74
C TRP A 5 24.87 -6.83 -34.65
N SER A 6 25.84 -7.53 -34.06
CA SER A 6 26.93 -8.13 -34.82
C SER A 6 26.49 -9.39 -35.60
N LYS A 7 25.87 -10.36 -34.92
CA LYS A 7 25.49 -11.66 -35.51
C LYS A 7 24.31 -11.58 -36.46
N GLN A 8 23.27 -10.81 -36.12
CA GLN A 8 22.03 -10.81 -36.89
C GLN A 8 22.02 -9.76 -38.00
N ASN A 9 22.79 -8.67 -37.85
CA ASN A 9 22.68 -7.49 -38.71
C ASN A 9 24.02 -7.05 -39.33
N GLY A 10 25.13 -7.71 -39.00
CA GLY A 10 26.44 -7.45 -39.61
C GLY A 10 27.11 -6.14 -39.20
N TYR A 11 26.63 -5.47 -38.15
CA TYR A 11 27.26 -4.24 -37.66
C TYR A 11 28.61 -4.52 -37.03
N LEU A 12 29.58 -3.63 -37.29
CA LEU A 12 30.79 -3.52 -36.48
C LEU A 12 30.40 -2.86 -35.15
N VAL A 13 30.53 -3.59 -34.04
CA VAL A 13 30.16 -3.11 -32.71
C VAL A 13 31.40 -2.90 -31.87
N VAL A 14 31.60 -1.67 -31.40
CA VAL A 14 32.57 -1.38 -30.34
C VAL A 14 31.86 -1.50 -28.99
N ALA A 15 32.23 -2.51 -28.21
CA ALA A 15 31.62 -2.81 -26.92
C ALA A 15 32.53 -2.30 -25.79
N CYS A 16 32.14 -1.17 -25.19
CA CYS A 16 32.87 -0.61 -24.05
C CYS A 16 32.54 -1.34 -22.74
N THR A 17 33.55 -1.85 -22.04
CA THR A 17 33.37 -2.61 -20.79
C THR A 17 34.31 -2.12 -19.68
N LEU A 18 33.92 -2.25 -18.42
CA LEU A 18 34.74 -1.84 -17.28
C LEU A 18 35.95 -2.78 -17.06
N SER A 19 35.72 -4.08 -17.22
CA SER A 19 36.77 -5.09 -17.20
C SER A 19 37.21 -5.41 -18.63
N ASP A 20 38.45 -5.83 -18.78
CA ASP A 20 38.91 -6.43 -20.03
C ASP A 20 38.07 -7.69 -20.30
N LYS A 21 37.27 -7.62 -21.36
CA LYS A 21 36.50 -8.76 -21.87
C LYS A 21 37.08 -9.16 -23.21
N SER A 22 38.13 -9.97 -23.17
CA SER A 22 38.66 -10.72 -24.32
C SER A 22 37.69 -11.80 -24.85
N SER A 23 36.43 -11.79 -24.43
CA SER A 23 35.50 -12.94 -24.49
C SER A 23 34.32 -12.80 -25.45
N PHE A 24 34.29 -11.80 -26.34
CA PHE A 24 33.30 -11.83 -27.42
C PHE A 24 33.74 -12.81 -28.51
N GLU A 25 32.94 -13.84 -28.75
CA GLU A 25 33.23 -14.92 -29.72
C GLU A 25 33.01 -14.50 -31.20
N HIS A 26 32.94 -13.21 -31.51
CA HIS A 26 32.53 -12.74 -32.84
C HIS A 26 33.43 -11.63 -33.39
N ASP A 27 33.95 -11.83 -34.61
CA ASP A 27 34.97 -10.98 -35.25
C ASP A 27 34.55 -9.51 -35.46
N ASN A 28 33.24 -9.26 -35.53
CA ASN A 28 32.68 -7.91 -35.69
C ASN A 28 32.36 -7.23 -34.35
N ILE A 29 32.80 -7.78 -33.21
CA ILE A 29 32.70 -7.14 -31.90
C ILE A 29 34.10 -6.83 -31.41
N ILE A 30 34.37 -5.55 -31.17
CA ILE A 30 35.65 -5.09 -30.64
C ILE A 30 35.42 -4.60 -29.22
N ALA A 31 35.98 -5.32 -28.24
CA ALA A 31 35.94 -4.89 -26.85
C ALA A 31 36.93 -3.74 -26.62
N VAL A 32 36.47 -2.69 -25.95
CA VAL A 32 37.33 -1.59 -25.51
C VAL A 32 37.14 -1.41 -24.01
N GLN A 33 38.21 -1.52 -23.23
CA GLN A 33 38.13 -1.24 -21.81
C GLN A 33 37.96 0.27 -21.61
N CYS A 34 36.87 0.68 -20.95
CA CYS A 34 36.58 2.08 -20.70
C CYS A 34 35.68 2.25 -19.46
N ASP A 35 36.23 2.86 -18.42
CA ASP A 35 35.46 3.45 -17.32
C ASP A 35 35.00 4.85 -17.72
N VAL A 36 33.68 5.00 -17.87
CA VAL A 36 33.02 6.25 -18.28
C VAL A 36 33.18 7.39 -17.26
N THR A 37 33.65 7.09 -16.04
CA THR A 37 33.97 8.09 -15.03
C THR A 37 35.37 8.70 -15.19
N GLN A 38 36.20 8.14 -16.08
CA GLN A 38 37.60 8.53 -16.26
C GLN A 38 37.84 9.18 -17.62
N ASP A 39 38.11 10.49 -17.62
CA ASP A 39 38.28 11.29 -18.86
C ASP A 39 39.40 10.74 -19.78
N ASN A 40 40.51 10.27 -19.19
CA ASN A 40 41.63 9.69 -19.93
C ASN A 40 41.24 8.38 -20.63
N GLN A 41 40.42 7.53 -20.00
CA GLN A 41 39.94 6.29 -20.62
C GLN A 41 38.91 6.55 -21.71
N VAL A 42 38.02 7.53 -21.52
CA VAL A 42 37.08 7.95 -22.57
C VAL A 42 37.82 8.52 -23.77
N LYS A 43 38.89 9.31 -23.55
CA LYS A 43 39.74 9.82 -24.62
C LYS A 43 40.46 8.69 -25.37
N ALA A 44 41.06 7.74 -24.66
CA ALA A 44 41.71 6.59 -25.27
C ALA A 44 40.72 5.72 -26.08
N MET A 45 39.50 5.52 -25.55
CA MET A 45 38.43 4.82 -26.25
C MET A 45 38.04 5.54 -27.54
N LYS A 46 37.90 6.87 -27.52
CA LYS A 46 37.63 7.67 -28.72
C LYS A 46 38.72 7.49 -29.78
N GLU A 47 39.99 7.54 -29.38
CA GLU A 47 41.13 7.35 -30.30
C GLU A 47 41.09 5.97 -30.95
N GLN A 48 40.80 4.91 -30.19
CA GLN A 48 40.62 3.57 -30.73
C GLN A 48 39.43 3.47 -31.70
N VAL A 49 38.29 4.05 -31.34
CA VAL A 49 37.11 4.11 -32.24
C VAL A 49 37.46 4.81 -33.53
N GLN A 50 38.18 5.94 -33.47
CA GLN A 50 38.59 6.67 -34.67
C GLN A 50 39.49 5.83 -35.58
N CYS A 51 40.52 5.18 -35.04
CA CYS A 51 41.39 4.29 -35.82
C CYS A 51 40.58 3.16 -36.47
N LEU A 52 39.65 2.55 -35.75
CA LEU A 52 38.81 1.46 -36.26
C LEU A 52 37.90 1.90 -37.41
N LEU A 53 37.33 3.10 -37.33
CA LEU A 53 36.52 3.65 -38.41
C LEU A 53 37.36 3.84 -39.68
N GLU A 54 38.60 4.33 -39.55
CA GLU A 54 39.53 4.50 -40.67
C GLU A 54 39.97 3.14 -41.25
N GLU A 55 40.42 2.20 -40.41
CA GLU A 55 40.89 0.87 -40.81
C GLU A 55 39.83 0.03 -41.53
N ARG A 56 38.57 0.14 -41.08
CA ARG A 56 37.45 -0.62 -41.63
C ARG A 56 36.66 0.13 -42.69
N ASN A 57 37.07 1.36 -43.03
CA ASN A 57 36.31 2.27 -43.88
C ASN A 57 34.83 2.35 -43.46
N ALA A 58 34.62 2.47 -42.15
CA ALA A 58 33.31 2.45 -41.50
C ALA A 58 32.93 3.84 -41.00
N VAL A 59 31.65 4.02 -40.69
CA VAL A 59 31.08 5.28 -40.19
C VAL A 59 30.40 5.06 -38.85
N LEU A 60 30.49 6.05 -37.97
CA LEU A 60 29.84 5.98 -36.65
C LEU A 60 28.33 6.22 -36.81
N TYR A 61 27.58 5.13 -36.90
CA TYR A 61 26.13 5.18 -37.11
C TYR A 61 25.32 5.47 -35.84
N SER A 62 25.70 4.85 -34.72
CA SER A 62 24.93 4.94 -33.48
C SER A 62 25.81 4.99 -32.23
N ILE A 63 25.37 5.77 -31.24
CA ILE A 63 25.93 5.77 -29.87
C ILE A 63 24.89 5.18 -28.92
N VAL A 64 25.31 4.29 -28.03
CA VAL A 64 24.44 3.69 -27.00
C VAL A 64 25.01 3.95 -25.62
N ASN A 65 24.40 4.89 -24.92
CA ASN A 65 24.72 5.21 -23.54
C ASN A 65 23.97 4.26 -22.59
N ASN A 66 24.55 3.09 -22.32
CA ASN A 66 23.94 2.04 -21.49
C ASN A 66 24.49 1.96 -20.06
N ALA A 67 25.75 2.36 -19.83
CA ALA A 67 26.40 2.21 -18.53
C ALA A 67 25.55 2.83 -17.40
N GLY A 68 25.39 2.08 -16.31
CA GLY A 68 24.65 2.55 -15.16
C GLY A 68 24.77 1.66 -13.94
N ILE A 69 24.62 2.28 -12.78
CA ILE A 69 24.57 1.63 -11.46
C ILE A 69 23.35 2.12 -10.70
N ALA A 70 22.91 1.34 -9.71
CA ALA A 70 21.87 1.72 -8.77
C ALA A 70 22.41 1.61 -7.35
N ASP A 71 21.88 2.46 -6.47
CA ASP A 71 22.15 2.42 -5.04
C ASP A 71 20.80 2.42 -4.30
N PRO A 72 20.28 1.23 -3.98
CA PRO A 72 18.98 1.11 -3.33
C PRO A 72 19.10 1.37 -1.82
N GLY A 73 18.24 2.23 -1.30
CA GLY A 73 18.26 2.55 0.13
C GLY A 73 17.39 3.76 0.49
N ASN A 74 16.97 3.81 1.75
CA ASN A 74 16.40 5.04 2.30
C ASN A 74 17.50 6.13 2.33
N PHE A 75 17.09 7.39 2.20
CA PHE A 75 17.97 8.54 2.30
C PHE A 75 18.85 8.50 3.57
N LEU A 76 18.32 7.99 4.68
CA LEU A 76 19.03 7.93 5.96
C LEU A 76 19.96 6.72 6.12
N PHE A 77 20.11 5.84 5.11
CA PHE A 77 21.02 4.69 5.24
C PHE A 77 22.49 5.07 5.12
N HIS A 78 22.78 6.24 4.55
CA HIS A 78 24.13 6.73 4.35
C HIS A 78 24.26 8.16 4.87
N ASP A 79 25.32 8.43 5.63
CA ASP A 79 25.65 9.77 6.13
C ASP A 79 26.51 10.59 5.14
N SER A 80 26.65 10.10 3.91
CA SER A 80 27.56 10.66 2.90
C SER A 80 26.91 10.76 1.53
N VAL A 81 27.23 11.85 0.83
CA VAL A 81 26.82 12.09 -0.56
C VAL A 81 27.70 11.38 -1.58
N GLU A 82 28.77 10.69 -1.17
CA GLU A 82 29.71 10.05 -2.09
C GLU A 82 29.05 8.96 -2.95
N ILE A 83 28.10 8.19 -2.41
CA ILE A 83 27.38 7.19 -3.19
C ILE A 83 26.43 7.86 -4.20
N PRO A 84 25.56 8.82 -3.82
CA PRO A 84 24.80 9.62 -4.78
C PRO A 84 25.66 10.30 -5.86
N LYS A 85 26.83 10.84 -5.50
CA LYS A 85 27.79 11.41 -6.46
C LYS A 85 28.26 10.35 -7.45
N LYS A 86 28.69 9.17 -6.98
CA LYS A 86 29.12 8.07 -7.85
C LYS A 86 28.01 7.62 -8.80
N VAL A 87 26.78 7.52 -8.32
CA VAL A 87 25.61 7.17 -9.16
C VAL A 87 25.40 8.23 -10.25
N MET A 88 25.46 9.52 -9.90
CA MET A 88 25.38 10.61 -10.89
C MET A 88 26.56 10.59 -11.87
N GLU A 89 27.76 10.32 -11.37
CA GLU A 89 29.01 10.27 -12.12
C GLU A 89 28.96 9.22 -13.23
N VAL A 90 28.47 8.03 -12.92
CA VAL A 90 28.32 6.94 -13.90
C VAL A 90 27.10 7.17 -14.81
N ASN A 91 25.92 7.38 -14.21
CA ASN A 91 24.65 7.30 -14.94
C ASN A 91 24.37 8.52 -15.81
N TYR A 92 24.90 9.70 -15.44
CA TYR A 92 24.66 10.95 -16.15
C TYR A 92 25.95 11.50 -16.75
N PHE A 93 26.95 11.85 -15.93
CA PHE A 93 28.17 12.46 -16.44
C PHE A 93 28.97 11.52 -17.35
N GLY A 94 28.95 10.21 -17.09
CA GLY A 94 29.55 9.22 -17.97
C GLY A 94 28.93 9.21 -19.37
N GLN A 95 27.59 9.29 -19.48
CA GLN A 95 26.91 9.38 -20.78
C GLN A 95 27.26 10.69 -21.51
N LEU A 96 27.34 11.78 -20.76
CA LEU A 96 27.72 13.09 -21.28
C LEU A 96 29.14 13.07 -21.85
N ARG A 97 30.11 12.52 -21.11
CA ARG A 97 31.52 12.40 -21.55
C ARG A 97 31.66 11.55 -22.81
N VAL A 98 31.06 10.37 -22.83
CA VAL A 98 31.11 9.47 -23.99
C VAL A 98 30.49 10.16 -25.22
N THR A 99 29.33 10.79 -25.03
CA THR A 99 28.66 11.50 -26.13
C THR A 99 29.50 12.66 -26.63
N GLN A 100 30.06 13.51 -25.75
CA GLN A 100 30.92 14.62 -26.15
C GLN A 100 32.18 14.15 -26.90
N ALA A 101 32.77 13.03 -26.48
CA ALA A 101 33.97 12.49 -27.10
C ALA A 101 33.70 11.95 -28.53
N LEU A 102 32.59 11.24 -28.72
CA LEU A 102 32.26 10.55 -29.97
C LEU A 102 31.42 11.38 -30.95
N LEU A 103 30.62 12.34 -30.46
CA LEU A 103 29.74 13.15 -31.29
C LEU A 103 30.44 13.86 -32.47
N PRO A 104 31.65 14.42 -32.35
CA PRO A 104 32.37 14.99 -33.50
C PRO A 104 32.59 14.00 -34.64
N LEU A 105 32.86 12.71 -34.34
CA LEU A 105 33.03 11.65 -35.35
C LEU A 105 31.70 11.36 -36.07
N MET A 106 30.60 11.42 -35.33
CA MET A 106 29.26 11.18 -35.84
C MET A 106 28.73 12.35 -36.69
N LEU A 107 28.99 13.60 -36.28
CA LEU A 107 28.54 14.80 -36.99
C LEU A 107 28.99 14.84 -38.46
N MET A 108 30.19 14.30 -38.76
CA MET A 108 30.74 14.26 -40.12
C MET A 108 29.94 13.39 -41.09
N THR A 109 29.20 12.39 -40.59
CA THR A 109 28.54 11.38 -41.44
C THR A 109 27.02 11.29 -41.21
N SER A 110 26.54 11.84 -40.09
CA SER A 110 25.16 11.73 -39.61
C SER A 110 24.07 12.07 -40.61
N LYS A 111 24.24 13.11 -41.45
CA LYS A 111 23.23 13.49 -42.47
C LYS A 111 23.09 12.46 -43.59
N VAL A 112 24.13 11.68 -43.86
CA VAL A 112 24.13 10.64 -44.88
C VAL A 112 23.53 9.36 -44.32
N VAL A 113 23.92 9.00 -43.10
CA VAL A 113 23.55 7.71 -42.50
C VAL A 113 22.30 7.77 -41.64
N GLY A 114 21.82 8.94 -41.21
CA GLY A 114 20.71 9.07 -40.27
C GLY A 114 21.08 8.68 -38.84
N GLY A 115 22.08 9.36 -38.27
CA GLY A 115 22.71 8.97 -37.01
C GLY A 115 21.75 8.89 -35.80
N LYS A 116 21.98 7.93 -34.90
CA LYS A 116 21.12 7.69 -33.70
C LYS A 116 21.90 7.72 -32.39
N ILE A 117 21.36 8.36 -31.35
CA ILE A 117 21.89 8.31 -29.98
C ILE A 117 20.81 7.73 -29.07
N PHE A 118 21.08 6.56 -28.48
CA PHE A 118 20.20 5.91 -27.52
C PHE A 118 20.70 6.15 -26.10
N ASN A 119 19.93 6.88 -25.30
CA ASN A 119 20.24 7.14 -23.90
C ASN A 119 19.39 6.24 -23.00
N MET A 120 20.07 5.39 -22.22
CA MET A 120 19.40 4.46 -21.30
C MET A 120 18.96 5.19 -20.03
N SER A 121 17.67 5.54 -20.01
CA SER A 121 16.96 6.09 -18.86
C SER A 121 16.37 4.95 -18.01
N SER A 122 15.16 5.15 -17.47
CA SER A 122 14.37 4.20 -16.70
C SER A 122 12.95 4.76 -16.54
N VAL A 123 11.98 3.92 -16.19
CA VAL A 123 10.71 4.40 -15.58
C VAL A 123 10.96 5.28 -14.34
N CYS A 124 12.06 5.05 -13.61
CA CYS A 124 12.49 5.89 -12.50
C CYS A 124 13.02 7.27 -12.93
N GLY A 125 13.26 7.49 -14.23
CA GLY A 125 13.63 8.80 -14.79
C GLY A 125 12.43 9.74 -14.98
N VAL A 126 11.21 9.20 -14.91
CA VAL A 126 9.97 9.99 -15.01
C VAL A 126 9.08 9.88 -13.77
N SER A 127 9.36 8.90 -12.90
CA SER A 127 8.59 8.66 -11.69
C SER A 127 9.46 8.04 -10.60
N SER A 128 9.80 8.82 -9.57
CA SER A 128 10.59 8.33 -8.42
C SER A 128 9.72 7.67 -7.34
N GLY A 129 10.29 6.69 -6.63
CA GLY A 129 9.72 6.02 -5.46
C GLY A 129 10.70 6.00 -4.27
N ALA A 130 10.21 5.74 -3.06
CA ALA A 130 11.08 5.65 -1.89
C ALA A 130 12.07 4.50 -2.05
N GLY A 131 13.30 4.66 -1.56
CA GLY A 131 14.36 3.66 -1.71
C GLY A 131 15.23 3.82 -2.97
N ASN A 132 14.89 4.72 -3.90
CA ASN A 132 15.61 4.89 -5.18
C ASN A 132 16.00 6.34 -5.46
N GLY A 133 16.21 7.16 -4.44
CA GLY A 133 16.38 8.61 -4.58
C GLY A 133 17.56 9.02 -5.49
N SER A 134 18.76 8.51 -5.20
CA SER A 134 20.00 8.78 -5.97
C SER A 134 19.89 8.29 -7.42
N TYR A 135 19.45 7.05 -7.59
CA TYR A 135 19.23 6.46 -8.91
C TYR A 135 18.22 7.25 -9.73
N SER A 136 17.05 7.56 -9.17
CA SER A 136 16.01 8.32 -9.86
C SER A 136 16.51 9.71 -10.24
N ALA A 137 17.19 10.43 -9.33
CA ALA A 137 17.76 11.73 -9.64
C ALA A 137 18.70 11.67 -10.86
N SER A 138 19.57 10.66 -10.94
CA SER A 138 20.47 10.49 -12.09
C SER A 138 19.71 10.19 -13.40
N LYS A 139 18.62 9.41 -13.35
CA LYS A 139 17.82 9.09 -14.55
C LYS A 139 16.93 10.27 -14.98
N PHE A 140 16.44 11.08 -14.04
CA PHE A 140 15.77 12.35 -14.35
C PHE A 140 16.75 13.34 -15.04
N ALA A 141 18.02 13.38 -14.61
CA ALA A 141 19.03 14.19 -15.28
C ALA A 141 19.26 13.75 -16.75
N VAL A 142 19.34 12.43 -16.99
CA VAL A 142 19.43 11.86 -18.35
C VAL A 142 18.22 12.23 -19.20
N GLU A 143 17.00 12.19 -18.64
CA GLU A 143 15.77 12.60 -19.35
C GLU A 143 15.83 14.05 -19.83
N ALA A 144 16.12 14.97 -18.91
CA ALA A 144 16.18 16.41 -19.22
C ALA A 144 17.30 16.73 -20.22
N TRP A 145 18.50 16.17 -20.01
CA TRP A 145 19.62 16.37 -20.92
C TRP A 145 19.34 15.83 -22.33
N SER A 146 18.70 14.66 -22.42
CA SER A 146 18.34 14.07 -23.72
C SER A 146 17.28 14.89 -24.47
N ASP A 147 16.39 15.59 -23.76
CA ASP A 147 15.43 16.52 -24.38
C ASP A 147 16.13 17.73 -24.99
N SER A 148 17.07 18.35 -24.28
CA SER A 148 17.88 19.45 -24.80
C SER A 148 18.77 19.00 -25.97
N LEU A 149 19.50 17.90 -25.80
CA LEU A 149 20.42 17.39 -26.81
C LEU A 149 19.71 17.06 -28.13
N ARG A 150 18.45 16.58 -28.07
CA ARG A 150 17.66 16.33 -29.28
C ARG A 150 17.43 17.61 -30.08
N LEU A 151 17.10 18.71 -29.42
CA LEU A 151 16.86 20.00 -30.09
C LEU A 151 18.15 20.55 -30.71
N GLU A 152 19.27 20.38 -30.02
CA GLU A 152 20.58 20.82 -30.50
C GLU A 152 21.06 20.00 -31.72
N LEU A 153 20.73 18.70 -31.77
CA LEU A 153 21.23 17.78 -32.79
C LEU A 153 20.29 17.54 -33.98
N ASP A 154 19.02 17.95 -33.91
CA ASP A 154 18.03 17.83 -35.00
C ASP A 154 18.53 18.48 -36.32
N PRO A 155 19.18 19.67 -36.34
CA PRO A 155 19.74 20.27 -37.57
C PRO A 155 20.85 19.46 -38.25
N PHE A 156 21.48 18.54 -37.51
CA PHE A 156 22.52 17.65 -38.00
C PHE A 156 21.97 16.30 -38.46
N GLY A 157 20.66 16.08 -38.38
CA GLY A 157 20.03 14.81 -38.77
C GLY A 157 20.30 13.68 -37.76
N ILE A 158 20.68 14.01 -36.52
CA ILE A 158 20.93 13.02 -35.47
C ILE A 158 19.69 12.90 -34.58
N GLN A 159 19.20 11.67 -34.42
CA GLN A 159 18.03 11.37 -33.61
C GLN A 159 18.44 10.94 -32.20
N VAL A 160 18.01 11.68 -31.19
CA VAL A 160 18.27 11.35 -29.78
C VAL A 160 17.02 10.71 -29.16
N VAL A 161 17.16 9.46 -28.73
CA VAL A 161 16.07 8.60 -28.28
C VAL A 161 16.30 8.15 -26.83
N LYS A 162 15.30 8.38 -25.98
CA LYS A 162 15.32 7.95 -24.58
C LYS A 162 14.72 6.56 -24.45
N ILE A 163 15.46 5.63 -23.87
CA ILE A 163 14.96 4.28 -23.58
C ILE A 163 14.56 4.22 -22.12
N ARG A 164 13.30 3.87 -21.82
CA ARG A 164 12.73 3.79 -20.46
C ARG A 164 12.31 2.36 -20.13
N PRO A 165 13.26 1.48 -19.75
CA PRO A 165 12.91 0.15 -19.27
C PRO A 165 12.17 0.22 -17.94
N GLY A 166 11.24 -0.71 -17.74
CA GLY A 166 10.66 -1.06 -16.45
C GLY A 166 11.59 -1.96 -15.65
N GLN A 167 11.00 -2.87 -14.88
CA GLN A 167 11.77 -3.89 -14.16
C GLN A 167 12.27 -4.97 -15.12
N ILE A 168 13.56 -4.94 -15.48
CA ILE A 168 14.20 -5.92 -16.36
C ILE A 168 15.13 -6.82 -15.56
N ALA A 169 15.16 -8.13 -15.85
CA ALA A 169 15.96 -9.15 -15.18
C ALA A 169 17.46 -9.04 -15.51
N THR A 170 18.09 -7.95 -15.07
CA THR A 170 19.55 -7.76 -15.04
C THR A 170 20.04 -7.79 -13.61
N ASP A 171 21.36 -7.89 -13.41
CA ASP A 171 21.98 -7.87 -12.08
C ASP A 171 21.57 -6.65 -11.24
N ILE A 172 21.34 -5.48 -11.87
CA ILE A 172 20.85 -4.27 -11.18
C ILE A 172 19.53 -4.54 -10.45
N GLN A 173 18.63 -5.30 -11.07
CA GLN A 173 17.31 -5.59 -10.53
C GLN A 173 17.33 -6.85 -9.66
N SER A 174 18.05 -7.89 -10.08
CA SER A 174 18.21 -9.14 -9.33
C SER A 174 18.88 -8.92 -7.97
N ASP A 175 19.89 -8.05 -7.92
CA ASP A 175 20.65 -7.76 -6.70
C ASP A 175 20.08 -6.57 -5.92
N TRP A 176 19.00 -5.95 -6.39
CA TRP A 176 18.44 -4.74 -5.78
C TRP A 176 18.15 -4.94 -4.28
N ILE A 177 17.51 -6.07 -3.94
CA ILE A 177 17.16 -6.36 -2.55
C ILE A 177 18.39 -6.68 -1.70
N SER A 178 19.34 -7.44 -2.24
CA SER A 178 20.60 -7.76 -1.56
C SER A 178 21.40 -6.50 -1.25
N HIS A 179 21.49 -5.56 -2.20
CA HIS A 179 22.11 -4.26 -2.00
C HIS A 179 21.33 -3.39 -1.02
N PHE A 180 19.99 -3.40 -1.06
CA PHE A 180 19.17 -2.66 -0.11
C PHE A 180 19.42 -3.12 1.33
N VAL A 181 19.42 -4.44 1.55
CA VAL A 181 19.69 -5.06 2.86
C VAL A 181 21.10 -4.73 3.33
N LYS A 182 22.11 -4.86 2.45
CA LYS A 182 23.49 -4.48 2.75
C LYS A 182 23.61 -3.01 3.15
N ASN A 183 22.97 -2.12 2.40
CA ASN A 183 22.97 -0.68 2.69
C ASN A 183 22.29 -0.36 4.02
N PHE A 184 21.18 -1.05 4.33
CA PHE A 184 20.51 -0.91 5.62
C PHE A 184 21.37 -1.40 6.80
N GLN A 185 22.05 -2.54 6.65
CA GLN A 185 22.95 -3.08 7.68
C GLN A 185 24.17 -2.17 7.93
N ALA A 186 24.59 -1.40 6.92
CA ALA A 186 25.64 -0.41 7.04
C ALA A 186 25.16 0.94 7.62
N ALA A 187 23.85 1.14 7.78
CA ALA A 187 23.29 2.39 8.29
C ALA A 187 23.62 2.62 9.77
N PRO A 188 23.58 3.86 10.28
CA PRO A 188 23.78 4.13 11.70
C PRO A 188 22.82 3.32 12.58
N ALA A 189 23.29 2.82 13.73
CA ALA A 189 22.50 1.97 14.62
C ALA A 189 21.16 2.60 15.05
N GLN A 190 21.12 3.93 15.18
CA GLN A 190 19.88 4.67 15.45
C GLN A 190 18.86 4.51 14.31
N ILE A 191 19.30 4.59 13.05
CA ILE A 191 18.46 4.42 11.87
C ILE A 191 17.97 2.97 11.78
N GLN A 192 18.85 2.00 11.99
CA GLN A 192 18.46 0.59 12.01
C GLN A 192 17.36 0.33 13.06
N LYS A 193 17.50 0.89 14.27
CA LYS A 193 16.51 0.80 15.34
C LYS A 193 15.19 1.48 14.97
N LEU A 194 15.23 2.68 14.37
CA LEU A 194 14.04 3.41 13.94
C LEU A 194 13.22 2.65 12.90
N HIS A 195 13.89 1.84 12.09
CA HIS A 195 13.26 1.05 11.04
C HIS A 195 12.81 -0.33 11.47
N GLY A 196 13.12 -0.79 12.70
CA GLY A 196 12.70 -2.09 13.22
C GLY A 196 13.73 -3.21 13.09
N GLY A 197 15.01 -2.87 12.82
CA GLY A 197 16.10 -3.84 12.78
C GLY A 197 15.96 -4.89 11.67
N SER A 198 16.34 -6.14 11.92
CA SER A 198 16.31 -7.21 10.92
C SER A 198 14.90 -7.53 10.39
N VAL A 199 13.85 -7.30 11.18
CA VAL A 199 12.46 -7.51 10.76
C VAL A 199 12.11 -6.65 9.54
N PHE A 200 12.74 -5.47 9.42
CA PHE A 200 12.55 -4.58 8.29
C PHE A 200 13.12 -5.13 7.00
N THR A 201 14.32 -5.71 7.06
CA THR A 201 14.93 -6.35 5.90
C THR A 201 14.16 -7.59 5.48
N ASP A 202 13.70 -8.41 6.44
CA ASP A 202 12.92 -9.62 6.16
C ASP A 202 11.61 -9.28 5.42
N LYS A 203 10.86 -8.27 5.90
CA LYS A 203 9.62 -7.82 5.22
C LYS A 203 9.89 -7.21 3.84
N MET A 204 11.02 -6.54 3.65
CA MET A 204 11.39 -6.03 2.33
C MET A 204 11.71 -7.16 1.36
N GLU A 205 12.43 -8.18 1.81
CA GLU A 205 12.72 -9.38 1.01
C GLU A 205 11.45 -10.13 0.61
N GLU A 206 10.53 -10.35 1.56
CA GLU A 206 9.22 -10.93 1.28
C GLU A 206 8.41 -10.09 0.28
N GLY A 207 8.41 -8.77 0.47
CA GLY A 207 7.74 -7.83 -0.42
C GLY A 207 8.27 -7.90 -1.84
N VAL A 208 9.59 -7.90 -2.03
CA VAL A 208 10.22 -8.02 -3.35
C VAL A 208 9.92 -9.37 -4.00
N LYS A 209 10.03 -10.48 -3.24
CA LYS A 209 9.66 -11.82 -3.73
C LYS A 209 8.20 -11.88 -4.21
N SER A 210 7.29 -11.16 -3.53
CA SER A 210 5.86 -11.12 -3.88
C SER A 210 5.51 -10.28 -5.11
N MET A 211 6.37 -9.35 -5.53
CA MET A 211 6.13 -8.47 -6.70
C MET A 211 6.46 -9.16 -8.05
N GLY A 212 6.69 -10.47 -8.03
CA GLY A 212 7.22 -11.27 -9.14
C GLY A 212 6.65 -10.96 -10.53
N SER A 213 7.43 -10.20 -11.30
CA SER A 213 7.76 -10.51 -12.70
C SER A 213 8.78 -9.47 -13.20
N HIS A 214 9.93 -9.94 -13.65
CA HIS A 214 10.92 -9.10 -14.32
C HIS A 214 10.80 -9.34 -15.83
N GLY A 215 10.75 -8.26 -16.63
CA GLY A 215 10.87 -8.37 -18.08
C GLY A 215 12.23 -8.94 -18.47
N ARG A 216 12.30 -9.70 -19.56
CA ARG A 216 13.57 -10.28 -20.01
C ARG A 216 14.42 -9.23 -20.74
N PRO A 217 15.77 -9.22 -20.61
CA PRO A 217 16.63 -8.25 -21.29
C PRO A 217 16.46 -8.23 -22.81
N GLU A 218 16.11 -9.35 -23.41
CA GLU A 218 15.87 -9.50 -24.85
C GLU A 218 14.82 -8.51 -25.34
N LEU A 219 13.78 -8.19 -24.55
CA LEU A 219 12.77 -7.20 -24.94
C LEU A 219 13.37 -5.81 -25.22
N VAL A 220 14.37 -5.41 -24.44
CA VAL A 220 15.09 -4.15 -24.65
C VAL A 220 15.98 -4.26 -25.88
N VAL A 221 16.67 -5.39 -26.04
CA VAL A 221 17.54 -5.66 -27.20
C VAL A 221 16.73 -5.63 -28.50
N ASP A 222 15.61 -6.34 -28.56
CA ASP A 222 14.75 -6.47 -29.72
C ASP A 222 14.19 -5.10 -30.11
N THR A 223 13.61 -4.37 -29.15
CA THR A 223 13.08 -3.02 -29.39
C THR A 223 14.18 -2.09 -29.90
N MET A 224 15.36 -2.08 -29.28
CA MET A 224 16.46 -1.23 -29.74
C MET A 224 16.99 -1.65 -31.11
N THR A 225 16.96 -2.94 -31.43
CA THR A 225 17.32 -3.45 -32.76
C THR A 225 16.32 -2.98 -33.81
N GLU A 226 15.02 -3.05 -33.53
CA GLU A 226 13.98 -2.50 -34.40
C GLU A 226 14.16 -0.99 -34.64
N LEU A 227 14.48 -0.22 -33.60
CA LEU A 227 14.73 1.22 -33.71
C LEU A 227 16.02 1.53 -34.49
N LEU A 228 17.06 0.72 -34.31
CA LEU A 228 18.30 0.83 -35.06
C LEU A 228 18.06 0.54 -36.55
N LEU A 229 17.23 -0.45 -36.88
CA LEU A 229 16.92 -0.85 -38.25
C LEU A 229 15.82 -0.01 -38.93
N GLN A 230 15.04 0.77 -38.17
CA GLN A 230 14.03 1.65 -38.77
C GLN A 230 14.68 2.68 -39.70
N ASN A 231 14.15 2.69 -40.93
CA ASN A 231 14.65 3.41 -42.10
C ASN A 231 15.10 4.84 -41.79
N ASP A 232 16.28 5.23 -42.28
CA ASP A 232 17.08 6.38 -41.83
C ASP A 232 16.42 7.76 -41.99
N HIS A 233 15.30 7.84 -42.72
CA HIS A 233 14.53 9.07 -42.95
C HIS A 233 13.22 9.18 -42.15
N LYS A 234 12.84 8.15 -41.37
CA LYS A 234 11.64 8.21 -40.53
C LYS A 234 12.01 8.73 -39.14
N LYS A 235 11.32 9.80 -38.70
CA LYS A 235 11.53 10.39 -37.37
C LYS A 235 11.06 9.41 -36.29
N LEU A 236 11.99 8.97 -35.45
CA LEU A 236 11.72 8.14 -34.27
C LEU A 236 11.02 8.98 -33.20
N ASP A 237 10.18 8.32 -32.39
CA ASP A 237 9.67 8.95 -31.18
C ASP A 237 10.79 9.31 -30.22
N CYS A 238 10.54 10.35 -29.42
CA CYS A 238 11.50 10.91 -28.48
C CYS A 238 11.82 9.95 -27.30
N SER A 239 10.94 8.99 -27.01
CA SER A 239 11.12 8.06 -25.90
C SER A 239 10.28 6.79 -26.05
N TYR A 240 10.83 5.66 -25.59
CA TYR A 240 10.15 4.35 -25.63
C TYR A 240 10.10 3.71 -24.24
N PHE A 241 8.89 3.37 -23.77
CA PHE A 241 8.70 2.54 -22.58
C PHE A 241 8.79 1.06 -22.95
N ILE A 242 9.68 0.32 -22.30
CA ILE A 242 9.96 -1.09 -22.60
C ILE A 242 9.74 -1.95 -21.36
N GLY A 243 8.93 -3.01 -21.50
CA GLY A 243 8.41 -3.80 -20.38
C GLY A 243 6.90 -3.65 -20.22
N SER A 244 6.22 -4.69 -19.74
CA SER A 244 4.77 -4.68 -19.52
C SER A 244 4.36 -3.66 -18.46
N ASP A 245 5.10 -3.60 -17.36
CA ASP A 245 4.97 -2.63 -16.28
C ASP A 245 5.23 -1.20 -16.76
N ALA A 246 6.28 -1.02 -17.58
CA ALA A 246 6.67 0.27 -18.15
C ALA A 246 5.58 0.84 -19.05
N LYS A 247 5.03 0.00 -19.94
CA LYS A 247 3.99 0.40 -20.91
C LYS A 247 2.63 0.66 -20.26
N THR A 248 2.36 0.09 -19.09
CA THR A 248 1.08 0.20 -18.38
C THR A 248 1.20 1.14 -17.18
N PHE A 249 1.52 0.61 -16.00
CA PHE A 249 1.50 1.31 -14.72
C PHE A 249 2.38 2.58 -14.72
N TRP A 250 3.64 2.46 -15.15
CA TRP A 250 4.57 3.59 -15.10
C TRP A 250 4.24 4.68 -16.10
N ARG A 251 3.82 4.30 -17.31
CA ARG A 251 3.33 5.25 -18.32
C ARG A 251 2.07 5.97 -17.85
N ALA A 252 1.15 5.27 -17.18
CA ALA A 252 -0.03 5.90 -16.58
C ALA A 252 0.35 6.93 -15.50
N LEU A 253 1.27 6.58 -14.59
CA LEU A 253 1.76 7.53 -13.57
C LEU A 253 2.43 8.76 -14.19
N TYR A 254 3.08 8.62 -15.34
CA TYR A 254 3.73 9.74 -16.02
C TYR A 254 2.75 10.78 -16.57
N VAL A 255 1.55 10.35 -17.00
CA VAL A 255 0.55 11.25 -17.61
C VAL A 255 -0.48 11.81 -16.62
N LEU A 256 -0.58 11.22 -15.43
CA LEU A 256 -1.55 11.64 -14.41
C LEU A 256 -1.14 12.94 -13.71
N PRO A 257 -2.11 13.73 -13.20
CA PRO A 257 -1.81 14.91 -12.39
C PRO A 257 -0.97 14.57 -11.16
N THR A 258 -0.02 15.45 -10.81
CA THR A 258 0.93 15.23 -9.70
C THR A 258 0.27 14.89 -8.37
N ALA A 259 -0.88 15.48 -8.05
CA ALA A 259 -1.61 15.19 -6.80
C ALA A 259 -2.15 13.74 -6.76
N VAL A 260 -2.62 13.24 -7.90
CA VAL A 260 -3.08 11.85 -8.05
C VAL A 260 -1.88 10.91 -7.94
N VAL A 261 -0.82 11.20 -8.68
CA VAL A 261 0.44 10.43 -8.64
C VAL A 261 1.00 10.38 -7.21
N HIS A 262 1.03 11.49 -6.50
CA HIS A 262 1.53 11.56 -5.12
C HIS A 262 0.67 10.72 -4.16
N THR A 263 -0.65 10.83 -4.28
CA THR A 263 -1.60 10.01 -3.50
C THR A 263 -1.36 8.53 -3.77
N LEU A 264 -1.16 8.15 -5.03
CA LEU A 264 -0.88 6.77 -5.40
C LEU A 264 0.48 6.31 -4.80
N LYS A 265 1.55 7.07 -5.03
CA LYS A 265 2.89 6.73 -4.54
C LYS A 265 2.96 6.55 -3.02
N ARG A 266 2.25 7.39 -2.25
CA ARG A 266 2.21 7.34 -0.77
C ARG A 266 1.62 6.04 -0.19
N SER A 267 0.97 5.24 -1.02
CA SER A 267 0.33 3.98 -0.62
C SER A 267 1.03 2.75 -1.20
N ALA A 268 1.68 2.89 -2.35
CA ALA A 268 2.26 1.78 -3.10
C ALA A 268 3.80 1.72 -3.06
N LEU A 269 4.48 2.86 -2.94
CA LEU A 269 5.95 2.99 -3.08
C LEU A 269 6.62 3.59 -1.84
N THR A 270 5.94 3.59 -0.70
CA THR A 270 6.44 4.09 0.57
C THR A 270 7.11 2.97 1.34
N ILE A 271 8.37 3.19 1.69
CA ILE A 271 9.11 2.37 2.63
C ILE A 271 8.81 2.93 4.02
N HIS A 272 7.86 2.33 4.72
CA HIS A 272 7.56 2.70 6.10
C HIS A 272 8.60 2.05 7.03
N PRO A 273 9.17 2.79 8.00
CA PRO A 273 9.84 2.12 9.11
C PRO A 273 8.87 1.13 9.73
N LEU A 274 9.35 -0.07 10.06
CA LEU A 274 8.66 -0.90 11.04
C LEU A 274 8.90 -0.23 12.38
N LEU A 275 8.12 0.81 12.65
CA LEU A 275 7.82 1.12 14.03
C LEU A 275 7.37 -0.22 14.64
N PRO A 276 7.93 -0.64 15.79
CA PRO A 276 7.31 -1.73 16.53
C PRO A 276 5.82 -1.39 16.59
N GLU A 277 4.95 -2.39 16.40
CA GLU A 277 3.51 -2.25 16.48
C GLU A 277 3.12 -1.84 17.91
N ILE A 278 3.47 -0.61 18.25
CA ILE A 278 3.20 0.14 19.45
C ILE A 278 2.12 1.10 18.97
N PRO A 279 0.84 0.83 19.24
CA PRO A 279 -0.20 1.82 19.03
C PRO A 279 0.24 3.14 19.71
N PRO A 280 0.49 4.23 18.96
CA PRO A 280 0.87 5.49 19.60
C PRO A 280 -0.15 5.86 20.67
N ALA A 281 0.31 6.33 21.83
CA ALA A 281 -0.57 6.68 22.95
C ALA A 281 -1.81 7.47 22.48
N GLY A 282 -2.99 6.84 22.58
CA GLY A 282 -4.27 7.37 22.13
C GLY A 282 -5.05 6.44 21.18
N ALA A 283 -6.11 5.82 21.73
CA ALA A 283 -7.24 5.17 21.07
C ALA A 283 -7.00 3.86 20.29
N VAL A 284 -6.64 2.78 20.99
CA VAL A 284 -7.18 1.44 20.67
C VAL A 284 -8.66 1.46 21.00
N ALA A 285 -9.53 1.47 19.99
CA ALA A 285 -10.91 1.05 20.23
C ALA A 285 -11.10 -0.40 19.80
N HIS A 286 -11.55 -1.22 20.73
CA HIS A 286 -11.89 -2.62 20.49
C HIS A 286 -13.37 -2.84 20.78
N VAL A 287 -13.94 -3.83 20.12
CA VAL A 287 -15.33 -4.23 20.33
C VAL A 287 -15.33 -5.38 21.33
N THR A 288 -15.99 -5.19 22.47
CA THR A 288 -16.17 -6.26 23.45
C THR A 288 -17.48 -6.99 23.20
N ILE A 289 -17.38 -8.29 22.95
CA ILE A 289 -18.50 -9.20 22.72
C ILE A 289 -18.59 -10.14 23.92
N THR A 290 -19.71 -10.09 24.62
CA THR A 290 -19.94 -10.98 25.76
C THR A 290 -20.59 -12.28 25.29
N CYS A 291 -20.06 -13.40 25.77
CA CYS A 291 -20.47 -14.76 25.41
C CYS A 291 -20.59 -15.64 26.65
N ARG A 292 -21.46 -16.66 26.61
CA ARG A 292 -21.67 -17.59 27.75
C ARG A 292 -20.59 -18.66 27.84
N ASP A 293 -20.06 -19.04 26.68
CA ASP A 293 -19.01 -20.06 26.54
C ASP A 293 -17.97 -19.57 25.53
N LEU A 294 -16.79 -19.22 26.04
CA LEU A 294 -15.71 -18.68 25.22
C LEU A 294 -15.23 -19.69 24.19
N ARG A 295 -15.20 -20.99 24.52
CA ARG A 295 -14.67 -22.03 23.62
C ARG A 295 -15.60 -22.24 22.43
N LYS A 296 -16.91 -22.30 22.68
CA LYS A 296 -17.92 -22.42 21.61
C LYS A 296 -17.90 -21.20 20.70
N SER A 297 -17.83 -20.00 21.29
CA SER A 297 -17.76 -18.76 20.54
C SER A 297 -16.49 -18.70 19.68
N LEU A 298 -15.34 -19.10 20.21
CA LEU A 298 -14.08 -19.11 19.45
C LEU A 298 -14.11 -20.00 18.21
N ILE A 299 -14.84 -21.12 18.24
CA ILE A 299 -15.00 -21.98 17.05
C ILE A 299 -15.74 -21.19 15.95
N PHE A 300 -16.82 -20.49 16.31
CA PHE A 300 -17.58 -19.67 15.38
C PHE A 300 -16.75 -18.53 14.80
N TYR A 301 -16.09 -17.72 15.65
CA TYR A 301 -15.28 -16.59 15.17
C TYR A 301 -14.06 -17.06 14.35
N LYS A 302 -13.43 -18.20 14.69
CA LYS A 302 -12.36 -18.77 13.85
C LYS A 302 -12.86 -19.21 12.48
N ALA A 303 -14.05 -19.83 12.41
CA ALA A 303 -14.66 -20.20 11.14
C ALA A 303 -15.02 -18.99 10.28
N LEU A 304 -15.36 -17.85 10.89
CA LEU A 304 -15.55 -16.57 10.19
C LEU A 304 -14.24 -15.99 9.63
N GLY A 305 -13.07 -16.44 10.10
CA GLY A 305 -11.75 -15.95 9.70
C GLY A 305 -11.07 -15.04 10.73
N PHE A 306 -11.53 -15.03 11.99
CA PHE A 306 -10.81 -14.35 13.07
C PHE A 306 -9.63 -15.19 13.56
N GLU A 307 -8.54 -14.51 13.88
CA GLU A 307 -7.35 -15.09 14.49
C GLU A 307 -7.24 -14.65 15.95
N THR A 308 -6.77 -15.56 16.82
CA THR A 308 -6.56 -15.26 18.24
C THR A 308 -5.26 -14.50 18.45
N LEU A 309 -5.32 -13.45 19.26
CA LEU A 309 -4.14 -12.74 19.75
C LEU A 309 -3.83 -13.20 21.16
N GLY A 310 -2.64 -13.78 21.36
CA GLY A 310 -2.19 -14.28 22.66
C GLY A 310 -3.07 -15.40 23.25
N PRO A 311 -2.73 -15.87 24.46
CA PRO A 311 -3.52 -16.87 25.17
C PRO A 311 -4.84 -16.28 25.71
N ALA A 312 -5.85 -17.13 25.89
CA ALA A 312 -7.05 -16.78 26.64
C ALA A 312 -6.73 -16.76 28.13
N GLU A 313 -7.09 -15.69 28.84
CA GLU A 313 -6.86 -15.53 30.28
C GLU A 313 -8.14 -14.96 30.93
N HIS A 314 -8.50 -15.46 32.11
CA HIS A 314 -9.65 -14.97 32.89
C HIS A 314 -10.98 -14.88 32.10
N GLY A 315 -11.24 -15.83 31.22
CA GLY A 315 -12.45 -15.84 30.39
C GLY A 315 -12.43 -14.81 29.26
N CYS A 316 -11.29 -14.18 28.96
CA CYS A 316 -11.14 -13.18 27.90
C CYS A 316 -10.21 -13.67 26.78
N GLN A 317 -10.53 -13.35 25.52
CA GLN A 317 -9.66 -13.64 24.36
C GLN A 317 -9.75 -12.50 23.34
N PHE A 318 -8.61 -11.91 23.01
CA PHE A 318 -8.53 -10.97 21.88
C PHE A 318 -8.50 -11.69 20.55
N LEU A 319 -9.18 -11.10 19.58
CA LEU A 319 -9.25 -11.52 18.20
C LEU A 319 -8.86 -10.38 17.27
N GLN A 320 -8.26 -10.76 16.15
CA GLN A 320 -8.05 -9.92 14.98
C GLN A 320 -8.74 -10.50 13.77
N PHE A 321 -9.17 -9.65 12.85
CA PHE A 321 -9.82 -10.07 11.63
C PHE A 321 -9.09 -9.52 10.41
N ASN A 322 -8.48 -10.44 9.65
CA ASN A 322 -7.87 -10.18 8.34
C ASN A 322 -7.03 -8.88 8.29
N PRO A 323 -5.94 -8.79 9.09
CA PRO A 323 -5.19 -7.57 9.30
C PRO A 323 -4.58 -6.99 8.01
N ALA A 324 -4.56 -5.67 7.90
CA ALA A 324 -3.89 -4.93 6.84
C ALA A 324 -2.36 -5.06 6.97
N LYS A 325 -1.72 -5.48 5.87
CA LYS A 325 -0.26 -5.71 5.83
C LYS A 325 0.60 -4.42 5.83
N ASN A 326 0.04 -3.28 6.24
CA ASN A 326 0.65 -1.96 6.10
C ASN A 326 0.91 -1.23 7.45
N GLY A 327 0.76 -1.92 8.58
CA GLY A 327 1.07 -1.37 9.90
C GLY A 327 0.14 -0.22 10.35
N LYS A 328 -1.03 -0.07 9.71
CA LYS A 328 -2.04 0.91 10.14
C LYS A 328 -2.93 0.31 11.22
N TRP A 329 -3.48 1.18 12.06
CA TRP A 329 -4.46 0.85 13.10
C TRP A 329 -5.65 0.00 12.61
N GLU A 330 -6.01 -1.00 13.41
CA GLU A 330 -7.07 -1.97 13.14
C GLU A 330 -8.00 -2.15 14.34
N SER A 331 -9.27 -2.43 14.06
CA SER A 331 -10.22 -2.84 15.09
C SER A 331 -9.83 -4.20 15.64
N ARG A 332 -9.66 -4.29 16.96
CA ARG A 332 -9.55 -5.56 17.68
C ARG A 332 -10.91 -5.93 18.25
N PHE A 333 -11.11 -7.21 18.52
CA PHE A 333 -12.34 -7.72 19.12
C PHE A 333 -11.97 -8.48 20.38
N LEU A 334 -12.68 -8.26 21.47
CA LEU A 334 -12.49 -8.96 22.73
C LEU A 334 -13.70 -9.85 22.96
N LEU A 335 -13.51 -11.16 22.95
CA LEU A 335 -14.53 -12.06 23.50
C LEU A 335 -14.36 -12.10 25.02
N LYS A 336 -15.44 -11.89 25.75
CA LYS A 336 -15.49 -11.94 27.21
C LYS A 336 -16.53 -12.97 27.66
N GLU A 337 -16.10 -13.94 28.45
CA GLU A 337 -16.97 -14.95 29.03
C GLU A 337 -17.74 -14.37 30.22
N ASP A 338 -19.06 -14.49 30.16
CA ASP A 338 -19.98 -14.25 31.25
C ASP A 338 -20.97 -15.41 31.30
N LYS A 339 -20.75 -16.34 32.23
CA LYS A 339 -21.55 -17.58 32.34
C LYS A 339 -22.96 -17.33 32.83
N ASP A 340 -23.16 -16.20 33.52
CA ASP A 340 -24.44 -15.82 34.11
C ASP A 340 -25.28 -14.96 33.14
N MET A 341 -24.71 -14.63 31.97
CA MET A 341 -25.40 -13.89 30.92
C MET A 341 -26.66 -14.66 30.46
N PRO A 342 -27.84 -14.01 30.40
CA PRO A 342 -29.04 -14.63 29.88
C PRO A 342 -28.90 -14.94 28.38
N GLU A 343 -29.61 -15.96 27.91
CA GLU A 343 -29.67 -16.27 26.49
C GLU A 343 -30.26 -15.10 25.69
N ARG A 344 -29.61 -14.70 24.59
CA ARG A 344 -30.17 -13.65 23.74
C ARG A 344 -31.41 -14.22 23.06
N GLN A 345 -32.54 -13.58 23.28
CA GLN A 345 -33.73 -13.87 22.48
C GLN A 345 -33.43 -13.54 21.01
N ALA A 346 -34.00 -14.31 20.08
CA ALA A 346 -33.91 -14.05 18.65
C ALA A 346 -34.51 -12.67 18.36
N CYS A 347 -33.67 -11.64 18.27
CA CYS A 347 -34.09 -10.28 18.01
C CYS A 347 -33.78 -9.97 16.55
N SER A 348 -34.80 -10.09 15.70
CA SER A 348 -34.74 -9.63 14.30
C SER A 348 -34.82 -8.10 14.16
N ASP A 349 -34.97 -7.39 15.28
CA ASP A 349 -35.33 -5.98 15.29
C ASP A 349 -34.14 -5.13 15.74
N ALA A 350 -33.75 -4.19 14.87
CA ALA A 350 -33.18 -2.83 15.04
C ALA A 350 -32.25 -2.43 16.22
N GLY A 351 -32.20 -3.16 17.34
CA GLY A 351 -31.65 -2.72 18.62
C GLY A 351 -30.18 -3.06 18.92
N MET A 352 -29.45 -3.78 18.07
CA MET A 352 -28.21 -4.45 18.49
C MET A 352 -26.88 -3.87 17.96
N THR A 353 -25.87 -3.92 18.84
CA THR A 353 -24.44 -3.99 18.50
C THR A 353 -24.21 -5.17 17.56
N ARG A 354 -23.78 -4.90 16.32
CA ARG A 354 -23.52 -5.91 15.27
C ARG A 354 -22.14 -5.72 14.65
N ILE A 355 -21.62 -6.77 14.03
CA ILE A 355 -20.43 -6.70 13.18
C ILE A 355 -20.90 -6.72 11.72
N CYS A 356 -20.54 -5.71 10.94
CA CYS A 356 -20.70 -5.74 9.49
C CYS A 356 -19.35 -5.95 8.81
N MET A 357 -19.32 -6.94 7.92
CA MET A 357 -18.16 -7.34 7.15
C MET A 357 -18.43 -7.15 5.68
N LEU A 358 -17.54 -6.45 4.98
CA LEU A 358 -17.63 -6.33 3.54
C LEU A 358 -16.92 -7.53 2.91
N THR A 359 -17.59 -8.22 2.00
CA THR A 359 -17.06 -9.34 1.23
C THR A 359 -17.09 -9.04 -0.26
N ASN A 360 -16.23 -9.71 -1.02
CA ASN A 360 -16.24 -9.68 -2.49
C ASN A 360 -17.22 -10.71 -3.09
N SER A 361 -17.70 -11.65 -2.28
CA SER A 361 -18.72 -12.63 -2.66
C SER A 361 -19.40 -13.19 -1.42
N VAL A 362 -20.70 -12.94 -1.27
CA VAL A 362 -21.53 -13.56 -0.23
C VAL A 362 -21.63 -15.07 -0.46
N ASP A 363 -21.78 -15.51 -1.71
CA ASP A 363 -21.94 -16.94 -2.03
C ASP A 363 -20.70 -17.77 -1.69
N ALA A 364 -19.50 -17.25 -1.99
CA ALA A 364 -18.26 -17.92 -1.63
C ALA A 364 -18.11 -18.06 -0.11
N HIS A 365 -18.48 -17.01 0.63
CA HIS A 365 -18.41 -17.02 2.08
C HIS A 365 -19.43 -17.98 2.71
N MET A 366 -20.66 -18.01 2.20
CA MET A 366 -21.66 -18.99 2.62
C MET A 366 -21.18 -20.43 2.44
N LYS A 367 -20.63 -20.75 1.26
CA LYS A 367 -20.07 -22.08 0.99
C LYS A 367 -18.94 -22.45 1.94
N GLU A 368 -18.13 -21.48 2.36
CA GLU A 368 -17.05 -21.72 3.31
C GLU A 368 -17.59 -22.01 4.71
N LEU A 369 -18.52 -21.18 5.20
CA LEU A 369 -19.12 -21.35 6.52
C LEU A 369 -19.98 -22.62 6.64
N GLU A 370 -20.62 -23.04 5.55
CA GLU A 370 -21.34 -24.32 5.50
C GLU A 370 -20.43 -25.52 5.77
N LYS A 371 -19.14 -25.47 5.38
CA LYS A 371 -18.16 -26.53 5.71
C LYS A 371 -17.91 -26.64 7.22
N HIS A 372 -18.08 -25.55 7.94
CA HIS A 372 -17.99 -25.47 9.40
C HIS A 372 -19.33 -25.74 10.10
N GLY A 373 -20.38 -26.09 9.35
CA GLY A 373 -21.73 -26.33 9.89
C GLY A 373 -22.47 -25.05 10.30
N ILE A 374 -21.95 -23.87 9.94
CA ILE A 374 -22.56 -22.58 10.26
C ILE A 374 -23.51 -22.22 9.13
N LYS A 375 -24.80 -22.07 9.47
CA LYS A 375 -25.85 -21.72 8.51
C LYS A 375 -26.31 -20.29 8.74
N PRO A 376 -26.68 -19.57 7.67
CA PRO A 376 -27.26 -18.25 7.82
C PRO A 376 -28.64 -18.33 8.47
N ILE A 377 -29.04 -17.24 9.14
CA ILE A 377 -30.36 -17.12 9.80
C ILE A 377 -31.49 -17.19 8.76
N ALA A 378 -31.23 -16.66 7.56
CA ALA A 378 -32.17 -16.62 6.45
C ALA A 378 -31.41 -16.72 5.12
N SER A 379 -32.15 -16.88 4.02
CA SER A 379 -31.58 -16.80 2.67
C SER A 379 -31.02 -15.38 2.41
N PRO A 380 -29.97 -15.23 1.58
CA PRO A 380 -29.41 -13.91 1.27
C PRO A 380 -30.44 -12.95 0.70
N ALA A 381 -30.45 -11.72 1.21
CA ALA A 381 -31.29 -10.65 0.68
C ALA A 381 -30.53 -9.87 -0.41
N ILE A 382 -31.25 -9.45 -1.45
CA ILE A 382 -30.70 -8.71 -2.60
C ILE A 382 -31.54 -7.45 -2.81
N SER A 383 -30.91 -6.28 -2.82
CA SER A 383 -31.55 -5.00 -3.11
C SER A 383 -30.54 -4.00 -3.68
N ASP A 384 -30.91 -3.25 -4.72
CA ASP A 384 -30.15 -2.13 -5.29
C ASP A 384 -28.64 -2.37 -5.48
N GLY A 385 -28.28 -3.54 -6.03
CA GLY A 385 -26.89 -3.89 -6.29
C GLY A 385 -26.09 -4.27 -5.05
N MET A 386 -26.73 -4.43 -3.89
CA MET A 386 -26.17 -5.06 -2.70
C MET A 386 -26.76 -6.44 -2.47
N LYS A 387 -25.92 -7.35 -1.99
CA LYS A 387 -26.30 -8.69 -1.54
C LYS A 387 -25.79 -8.89 -0.13
N LEU A 388 -26.65 -9.33 0.79
CA LEU A 388 -26.29 -9.50 2.20
C LEU A 388 -26.71 -10.86 2.74
N VAL A 389 -25.97 -11.36 3.72
CA VAL A 389 -26.29 -12.57 4.48
C VAL A 389 -25.98 -12.35 5.97
N VAL A 390 -26.74 -13.02 6.84
CA VAL A 390 -26.69 -12.78 8.29
C VAL A 390 -26.48 -14.10 9.04
N TYR A 391 -25.60 -14.07 10.04
CA TYR A 391 -25.32 -15.18 10.95
C TYR A 391 -25.51 -14.76 12.39
N ASN A 392 -25.84 -15.74 13.23
CA ASN A 392 -25.78 -15.59 14.69
C ASN A 392 -24.61 -16.40 15.22
N ASP A 393 -23.85 -15.81 16.13
CA ASP A 393 -22.93 -16.56 16.99
C ASP A 393 -23.71 -17.50 17.92
N PRO A 394 -23.04 -18.42 18.64
CA PRO A 394 -23.69 -19.39 19.52
C PRO A 394 -24.61 -18.80 20.58
N ASP A 395 -24.41 -17.53 20.93
CA ASP A 395 -25.17 -16.81 21.93
C ASP A 395 -26.13 -15.78 21.32
N GLY A 396 -26.29 -15.75 19.99
CA GLY A 396 -27.22 -14.87 19.27
C GLY A 396 -26.66 -13.49 18.89
N PHE A 397 -25.33 -13.28 18.94
CA PHE A 397 -24.70 -12.08 18.40
C PHE A 397 -24.75 -12.07 16.87
N THR A 398 -25.23 -10.98 16.27
CA THR A 398 -25.45 -10.91 14.83
C THR A 398 -24.22 -10.41 14.07
N VAL A 399 -23.84 -11.15 13.02
CA VAL A 399 -22.76 -10.83 12.08
C VAL A 399 -23.30 -10.76 10.66
N TYR A 400 -23.10 -9.63 9.99
CA TYR A 400 -23.50 -9.37 8.60
C TYR A 400 -22.32 -9.52 7.65
N PHE A 401 -22.57 -10.12 6.50
CA PHE A 401 -21.68 -10.08 5.34
C PHE A 401 -22.37 -9.37 4.19
N ASP A 402 -21.79 -8.26 3.77
CA ASP A 402 -22.30 -7.39 2.73
C ASP A 402 -21.41 -7.48 1.49
N GLU A 403 -22.03 -7.71 0.34
CA GLU A 403 -21.41 -7.60 -0.98
C GLU A 403 -22.01 -6.39 -1.68
N ILE A 404 -21.16 -5.42 -2.02
CA ILE A 404 -21.55 -4.22 -2.76
C ILE A 404 -21.12 -4.40 -4.21
N GLY A 405 -22.09 -4.45 -5.11
CA GLY A 405 -21.90 -4.55 -6.55
C GLY A 405 -21.81 -3.20 -7.26
N GLY A 406 -21.76 -3.25 -8.59
CA GLY A 406 -21.78 -2.07 -9.45
C GLY A 406 -20.53 -1.17 -9.33
N LEU A 407 -20.66 0.09 -9.77
CA LEU A 407 -19.57 1.07 -9.79
C LEU A 407 -19.03 1.37 -8.38
N LEU A 408 -19.92 1.43 -7.38
CA LEU A 408 -19.55 1.67 -5.98
C LEU A 408 -18.71 0.50 -5.43
N GLY A 409 -19.11 -0.74 -5.70
CA GLY A 409 -18.34 -1.93 -5.37
C GLY A 409 -16.95 -1.95 -6.01
N ALA A 410 -16.85 -1.57 -7.28
CA ALA A 410 -15.56 -1.47 -7.98
C ALA A 410 -14.63 -0.39 -7.38
N ILE A 411 -15.19 0.76 -7.00
CA ILE A 411 -14.43 1.85 -6.34
C ILE A 411 -13.94 1.39 -4.96
N ILE A 412 -14.81 0.76 -4.16
CA ILE A 412 -14.45 0.25 -2.83
C ILE A 412 -13.40 -0.87 -2.96
N GLY A 413 -13.59 -1.81 -3.90
CA GLY A 413 -12.64 -2.87 -4.19
C GLY A 413 -11.27 -2.33 -4.62
N ALA A 414 -11.23 -1.34 -5.50
CA ALA A 414 -9.99 -0.66 -5.88
C ALA A 414 -9.33 0.02 -4.68
N GLN A 415 -10.09 0.73 -3.83
CA GLN A 415 -9.57 1.35 -2.62
C GLN A 415 -9.03 0.33 -1.60
N LEU A 416 -9.70 -0.81 -1.42
CA LEU A 416 -9.28 -1.87 -0.49
C LEU A 416 -8.05 -2.62 -0.99
N TRP A 417 -8.04 -3.01 -2.27
CA TRP A 417 -6.86 -3.56 -2.95
C TRP A 417 -5.65 -2.63 -2.79
N TRP A 418 -5.88 -1.34 -3.03
CA TRP A 418 -4.88 -0.28 -2.91
C TRP A 418 -4.36 -0.07 -1.48
N LYS A 419 -5.25 -0.19 -0.49
CA LYS A 419 -4.90 -0.14 0.94
C LYS A 419 -4.30 -1.47 1.44
N LYS A 420 -4.11 -2.47 0.59
CA LYS A 420 -3.71 -3.83 0.95
C LYS A 420 -4.60 -4.43 2.06
N ARG A 421 -5.90 -4.13 1.99
CA ARG A 421 -6.91 -4.70 2.88
C ARG A 421 -7.53 -5.92 2.21
N PRO A 422 -7.29 -7.13 2.75
CA PRO A 422 -7.91 -8.34 2.22
C PRO A 422 -9.42 -8.35 2.45
N TYR A 423 -10.16 -9.00 1.55
CA TYR A 423 -11.55 -9.38 1.77
C TYR A 423 -11.61 -10.74 2.51
N PRO A 424 -12.62 -10.98 3.36
CA PRO A 424 -13.56 -10.00 3.92
C PRO A 424 -12.86 -9.00 4.87
N PHE A 425 -13.40 -7.78 4.98
CA PHE A 425 -12.90 -6.77 5.91
C PHE A 425 -14.02 -6.32 6.86
N ALA A 426 -13.78 -6.43 8.17
CA ALA A 426 -14.70 -5.94 9.19
C ALA A 426 -14.58 -4.42 9.27
N PHE A 427 -15.62 -3.72 8.82
CA PHE A 427 -15.54 -2.26 8.66
C PHE A 427 -16.34 -1.50 9.71
N HIS A 428 -17.31 -2.12 10.38
CA HIS A 428 -18.39 -1.33 10.98
C HIS A 428 -19.01 -1.94 12.24
N TRP A 429 -19.30 -1.05 13.21
CA TRP A 429 -20.14 -1.29 14.39
C TRP A 429 -21.21 -0.20 14.50
N SER A 430 -22.47 -0.56 14.80
CA SER A 430 -23.58 0.39 14.94
C SER A 430 -24.00 0.58 16.40
N MET A 431 -24.27 1.83 16.76
CA MET A 431 -24.78 2.25 18.06
C MET A 431 -26.10 3.01 17.90
N ASN A 432 -27.08 2.63 18.72
CA ASN A 432 -28.38 3.25 18.71
C ASN A 432 -28.46 4.38 19.73
N VAL A 433 -29.04 5.50 19.33
CA VAL A 433 -29.27 6.68 20.17
C VAL A 433 -30.71 7.17 20.01
N THR A 434 -31.20 7.84 21.04
CA THR A 434 -32.53 8.48 21.11
C THR A 434 -32.46 9.98 20.78
N ASP A 435 -31.29 10.60 20.97
CA ASP A 435 -31.00 11.99 20.59
C ASP A 435 -29.56 12.15 20.08
N HIS A 436 -29.39 12.07 18.77
CA HIS A 436 -28.08 12.25 18.14
C HIS A 436 -27.44 13.62 18.43
N LYS A 437 -28.22 14.69 18.62
CA LYS A 437 -27.66 16.04 18.80
C LYS A 437 -26.88 16.17 20.10
N LYS A 438 -27.20 15.37 21.11
CA LYS A 438 -26.44 15.28 22.37
C LYS A 438 -25.15 14.48 22.23
N ILE A 439 -25.16 13.44 21.40
CA ILE A 439 -24.08 12.45 21.33
C ILE A 439 -22.97 12.84 20.34
N LEU A 440 -23.27 13.62 19.31
CA LEU A 440 -22.29 13.90 18.25
C LEU A 440 -21.14 14.81 18.65
N PRO A 441 -21.36 15.92 19.37
CA PRO A 441 -20.24 16.76 19.83
C PRO A 441 -19.24 15.96 20.66
N MET A 442 -19.71 14.95 21.41
CA MET A 442 -18.87 14.06 22.19
C MET A 442 -17.96 13.20 21.30
N PHE A 443 -18.47 12.54 20.25
CA PHE A 443 -17.64 11.76 19.33
C PHE A 443 -16.61 12.64 18.60
N GLU A 444 -17.01 13.84 18.19
CA GLU A 444 -16.12 14.82 17.55
C GLU A 444 -15.00 15.25 18.50
N GLU A 445 -15.30 15.49 19.78
CA GLU A 445 -14.30 15.84 20.80
C GLU A 445 -13.41 14.67 21.25
N MET A 446 -13.86 13.43 21.02
CA MET A 446 -13.04 12.22 21.10
C MET A 446 -12.20 11.98 19.83
N GLY A 447 -12.28 12.89 18.85
CA GLY A 447 -11.47 12.88 17.64
C GLY A 447 -12.09 12.16 16.45
N PHE A 448 -13.30 11.61 16.56
CA PHE A 448 -14.01 11.04 15.41
C PHE A 448 -14.41 12.13 14.42
N LYS A 449 -14.38 11.81 13.13
CA LYS A 449 -14.80 12.69 12.04
C LYS A 449 -15.94 12.05 11.27
N THR A 450 -16.96 12.86 11.01
CA THR A 450 -18.08 12.49 10.15
C THR A 450 -17.61 12.20 8.73
N MET A 451 -17.96 11.02 8.21
CA MET A 451 -17.71 10.61 6.82
C MET A 451 -18.95 10.79 5.95
N SER A 452 -20.13 10.51 6.50
CA SER A 452 -21.41 10.65 5.83
C SER A 452 -22.49 10.94 6.86
N ASP A 453 -23.45 11.78 6.49
CA ASP A 453 -24.58 12.20 7.29
C ASP A 453 -25.83 12.09 6.44
N GLN A 454 -26.81 11.29 6.88
CA GLN A 454 -28.00 10.93 6.12
C GLN A 454 -29.25 11.18 6.95
N ASN A 455 -30.21 11.90 6.38
CA ASN A 455 -31.49 12.18 7.02
C ASN A 455 -32.54 11.09 6.71
N LYS A 456 -33.67 11.14 7.41
CA LYS A 456 -34.80 10.22 7.29
C LYS A 456 -35.17 9.83 5.85
N ASP A 457 -35.28 10.82 4.96
CA ASP A 457 -35.67 10.60 3.57
C ASP A 457 -34.58 9.88 2.76
N GLN A 458 -33.31 10.15 3.02
CA GLN A 458 -32.18 9.46 2.37
C GLN A 458 -31.99 8.03 2.90
N VAL A 459 -32.26 7.83 4.19
CA VAL A 459 -32.22 6.51 4.82
C VAL A 459 -33.27 5.60 4.18
N LEU A 460 -34.51 6.09 4.07
CA LEU A 460 -35.63 5.38 3.42
C LEU A 460 -35.37 5.01 1.95
N ASN A 461 -34.64 5.85 1.22
CA ASN A 461 -34.47 5.72 -0.24
C ASN A 461 -33.16 5.02 -0.69
N GLY A 462 -32.25 4.61 0.21
CA GLY A 462 -30.98 4.02 -0.23
C GLY A 462 -30.11 3.27 0.77
N LEU A 463 -30.40 3.29 2.08
CA LEU A 463 -29.57 2.62 3.10
C LEU A 463 -30.31 1.56 3.92
N LEU A 464 -31.64 1.67 4.08
CA LEU A 464 -32.44 0.68 4.81
C LEU A 464 -32.41 -0.74 4.21
N PRO A 465 -32.38 -0.93 2.87
CA PRO A 465 -32.29 -2.27 2.30
C PRO A 465 -30.98 -2.99 2.69
N ALA A 466 -29.89 -2.25 2.93
CA ALA A 466 -28.61 -2.80 3.38
C ALA A 466 -28.62 -3.29 4.83
N PHE A 467 -29.59 -2.84 5.64
CA PHE A 467 -29.68 -3.20 7.06
C PHE A 467 -30.88 -4.10 7.38
N ASN A 468 -31.69 -4.46 6.38
CA ASN A 468 -32.88 -5.30 6.49
C ASN A 468 -33.85 -4.82 7.59
N ILE A 469 -34.11 -3.52 7.65
CA ILE A 469 -35.01 -2.89 8.63
C ILE A 469 -36.36 -2.65 7.94
N ASP A 470 -37.45 -3.17 8.51
CA ASP A 470 -38.81 -2.97 7.98
C ASP A 470 -39.28 -1.51 8.18
N PRO A 471 -39.47 -0.74 7.09
CA PRO A 471 -39.88 0.66 7.16
C PRO A 471 -41.34 0.85 7.65
N GLY A 472 -42.16 -0.22 7.62
CA GLY A 472 -43.53 -0.20 8.13
C GLY A 472 -43.64 -0.34 9.65
N THR A 473 -42.60 -0.86 10.31
CA THR A 473 -42.57 -1.09 11.76
C THR A 473 -41.50 -0.29 12.48
N THR A 474 -40.56 0.32 11.75
CA THR A 474 -39.42 1.03 12.32
C THR A 474 -39.07 2.29 11.56
N VAL A 475 -38.83 3.39 12.30
CA VAL A 475 -38.51 4.70 11.73
C VAL A 475 -37.13 5.15 12.21
N ILE A 476 -36.17 5.20 11.29
CA ILE A 476 -34.85 5.80 11.51
C ILE A 476 -34.90 7.22 11.03
N ASP A 477 -34.72 8.16 11.95
CA ASP A 477 -34.76 9.58 11.64
C ASP A 477 -33.45 10.07 11.03
N TRP A 478 -32.34 9.39 11.36
CA TRP A 478 -31.01 9.92 11.08
C TRP A 478 -29.90 8.85 11.23
N ILE A 479 -28.94 8.83 10.30
CA ILE A 479 -27.77 7.93 10.32
C ILE A 479 -26.50 8.75 10.04
N ARG A 480 -25.48 8.62 10.89
CA ARG A 480 -24.15 9.19 10.62
C ARG A 480 -23.04 8.18 10.76
N LEU A 481 -22.18 8.13 9.75
CA LEU A 481 -20.94 7.36 9.74
C LEU A 481 -19.81 8.22 10.29
N CYS A 482 -19.16 7.76 11.34
CA CYS A 482 -18.04 8.44 11.99
C CYS A 482 -16.79 7.56 11.91
N SER A 483 -15.65 8.15 11.53
CA SER A 483 -14.35 7.48 11.50
C SER A 483 -13.33 8.18 12.37
N HIS A 484 -12.48 7.45 13.09
CA HIS A 484 -11.35 8.06 13.77
C HIS A 484 -10.20 8.27 12.77
N PRO A 485 -9.66 9.50 12.58
CA PRO A 485 -8.70 9.82 11.52
C PRO A 485 -7.34 9.14 11.68
N LYS A 486 -7.02 8.65 12.89
CA LYS A 486 -5.82 7.84 13.15
C LYS A 486 -6.06 6.33 13.03
N GLY A 487 -7.30 5.87 12.82
CA GLY A 487 -7.71 4.46 12.92
C GLY A 487 -8.68 3.96 11.85
N GLY A 488 -8.83 2.63 11.74
CA GLY A 488 -9.77 1.98 10.83
C GLY A 488 -11.20 1.84 11.35
N ILE A 489 -11.53 2.47 12.47
CA ILE A 489 -12.80 2.30 13.18
C ILE A 489 -13.85 3.19 12.54
N VAL A 490 -14.88 2.57 11.97
CA VAL A 490 -16.10 3.25 11.50
C VAL A 490 -17.25 2.86 12.44
N THR A 491 -17.77 3.84 13.17
CA THR A 491 -19.00 3.68 13.94
C THR A 491 -20.16 4.33 13.22
N THR A 492 -21.35 3.73 13.30
CA THR A 492 -22.59 4.38 12.84
C THR A 492 -23.45 4.70 14.02
N ILE A 493 -23.84 5.97 14.10
CA ILE A 493 -24.79 6.45 15.09
C ILE A 493 -26.15 6.52 14.39
N MET A 494 -27.12 5.76 14.90
CA MET A 494 -28.48 5.70 14.36
C MET A 494 -29.47 6.29 15.37
N ASN A 495 -30.23 7.30 14.95
CA ASN A 495 -31.27 7.93 15.78
C ASN A 495 -32.65 7.34 15.49
N TRP A 496 -33.34 6.84 16.52
CA TRP A 496 -34.62 6.14 16.38
C TRP A 496 -35.77 6.93 17.01
N THR A 497 -36.91 7.04 16.31
CA THR A 497 -38.09 7.74 16.83
C THR A 497 -39.02 6.88 17.67
N ASN A 498 -39.01 5.55 17.47
CA ASN A 498 -39.83 4.62 18.23
C ASN A 498 -39.22 3.20 18.16
N PRO A 499 -38.16 2.90 18.94
CA PRO A 499 -37.56 1.56 18.92
C PRO A 499 -38.59 0.55 19.47
N ARG A 500 -39.11 -0.36 18.64
CA ARG A 500 -39.99 -1.46 19.09
C ARG A 500 -39.29 -2.40 20.08
N SER A 501 -37.97 -2.41 20.08
CA SER A 501 -37.20 -3.04 21.15
C SER A 501 -37.31 -2.17 22.40
N SER A 502 -38.06 -2.64 23.40
CA SER A 502 -37.66 -2.42 24.78
C SER A 502 -36.14 -2.59 24.87
N ILE A 503 -35.50 -1.78 25.71
CA ILE A 503 -34.10 -1.91 26.11
C ILE A 503 -33.91 -3.34 26.65
N ASN A 504 -33.71 -4.30 25.77
CA ASN A 504 -33.55 -5.70 26.13
C ASN A 504 -32.08 -5.87 26.47
N GLU A 505 -31.84 -6.53 27.59
CA GLU A 505 -30.55 -6.70 28.29
C GLU A 505 -29.35 -7.06 27.37
N ALA A 506 -29.62 -7.64 26.19
CA ALA A 506 -28.62 -7.95 25.17
C ALA A 506 -27.76 -6.74 24.70
N SER A 507 -28.29 -5.50 24.71
CA SER A 507 -27.49 -4.31 24.34
C SER A 507 -26.65 -3.75 25.49
N ALA A 508 -26.98 -4.07 26.74
CA ALA A 508 -26.24 -3.57 27.92
C ALA A 508 -24.91 -4.29 28.12
N ASN A 509 -24.78 -5.53 27.62
CA ASN A 509 -23.63 -6.39 27.91
C ASN A 509 -22.47 -6.28 26.90
N ASN A 510 -22.65 -5.58 25.77
CA ASN A 510 -21.58 -5.34 24.80
C ASN A 510 -21.09 -3.90 24.94
N ALA A 511 -19.79 -3.66 24.83
CA ALA A 511 -19.21 -2.34 25.04
C ALA A 511 -18.38 -1.89 23.84
N MET A 512 -18.46 -0.59 23.54
CA MET A 512 -17.41 0.08 22.78
C MET A 512 -16.33 0.49 23.77
N THR A 513 -15.15 -0.11 23.66
CA THR A 513 -14.04 0.24 24.54
C THR A 513 -13.12 1.21 23.80
N ILE A 514 -12.78 2.34 24.42
CA ILE A 514 -11.91 3.41 23.90
C ILE A 514 -10.68 3.51 24.78
N SER A 515 -9.50 3.31 24.21
CA SER A 515 -8.26 3.50 24.95
C SER A 515 -7.90 4.97 25.10
N VAL A 516 -7.61 5.36 26.33
CA VAL A 516 -7.27 6.71 26.73
C VAL A 516 -5.98 6.71 27.56
N THR A 517 -5.27 7.83 27.57
CA THR A 517 -4.06 8.00 28.37
C THR A 517 -4.36 8.19 29.86
N ASN A 518 -5.55 8.69 30.18
CA ASN A 518 -6.01 8.95 31.53
C ASN A 518 -7.51 8.67 31.64
N VAL A 519 -7.87 7.57 32.32
CA VAL A 519 -9.27 7.14 32.44
C VAL A 519 -10.09 8.11 33.29
N THR A 520 -9.52 8.64 34.37
CA THR A 520 -10.19 9.61 35.25
C THR A 520 -10.56 10.89 34.50
N GLU A 521 -9.65 11.40 33.67
CA GLU A 521 -9.89 12.59 32.85
C GLU A 521 -10.96 12.32 31.78
N ALA A 522 -10.89 11.16 31.12
CA ALA A 522 -11.90 10.75 30.14
C ALA A 522 -13.29 10.62 30.77
N LEU A 523 -13.37 10.06 31.98
CA LEU A 523 -14.62 9.91 32.72
C LEU A 523 -15.20 11.27 33.16
N ALA A 524 -14.36 12.18 33.64
CA ALA A 524 -14.78 13.54 34.00
C ALA A 524 -15.30 14.30 32.76
N LYS A 525 -14.63 14.10 31.62
CA LYS A 525 -15.03 14.67 30.32
C LYS A 525 -16.38 14.10 29.86
N ALA A 526 -16.56 12.78 29.92
CA ALA A 526 -17.83 12.11 29.63
C ALA A 526 -18.98 12.65 30.49
N LYS A 527 -18.76 12.83 31.79
CA LYS A 527 -19.75 13.40 32.73
C LYS A 527 -20.10 14.85 32.38
N LYS A 528 -19.12 15.67 32.02
CA LYS A 528 -19.34 17.06 31.55
C LYS A 528 -20.16 17.11 30.26
N MET A 529 -20.03 16.09 29.41
CA MET A 529 -20.77 15.94 28.15
C MET A 529 -22.19 15.37 28.34
N GLY A 530 -22.59 15.04 29.58
CA GLY A 530 -23.93 14.54 29.89
C GLY A 530 -24.08 13.02 29.83
N MET A 531 -22.99 12.25 29.71
CA MET A 531 -23.05 10.80 29.85
C MET A 531 -23.40 10.39 31.28
N TYR A 532 -24.19 9.33 31.41
CA TYR A 532 -24.44 8.70 32.70
C TYR A 532 -23.22 7.87 33.10
N VAL A 533 -22.71 8.10 34.31
CA VAL A 533 -21.57 7.37 34.88
C VAL A 533 -22.08 6.67 36.14
N GLU A 534 -21.98 5.34 36.19
CA GLU A 534 -22.41 4.57 37.36
C GLU A 534 -21.43 4.68 38.53
N GLU A 535 -20.13 4.62 38.24
CA GLU A 535 -19.05 4.69 39.23
C GLU A 535 -18.13 5.89 38.95
N ASP A 536 -18.01 6.80 39.92
CA ASP A 536 -17.18 8.00 39.78
C ASP A 536 -15.66 7.74 39.86
N LYS A 537 -15.25 6.48 40.03
CA LYS A 537 -13.83 6.08 40.12
C LYS A 537 -13.53 4.95 39.14
N PRO A 538 -12.41 5.02 38.40
CA PRO A 538 -11.99 3.90 37.58
C PRO A 538 -11.67 2.67 38.42
N THR A 539 -12.03 1.49 37.92
CA THR A 539 -11.67 0.20 38.47
C THR A 539 -10.44 -0.35 37.74
N TYR A 540 -9.84 -1.41 38.28
CA TYR A 540 -8.77 -2.14 37.61
C TYR A 540 -9.29 -3.52 37.20
N ARG A 541 -9.01 -3.90 35.96
CA ARG A 541 -9.31 -5.23 35.43
C ARG A 541 -8.04 -5.81 34.84
N GLU A 542 -7.74 -7.06 35.19
CA GLU A 542 -6.68 -7.81 34.54
C GLU A 542 -7.16 -8.24 33.14
N ILE A 543 -6.43 -7.82 32.11
CA ILE A 543 -6.76 -8.09 30.70
C ILE A 543 -5.62 -8.91 30.08
N PRO A 544 -5.91 -9.99 29.32
CA PRO A 544 -4.89 -10.79 28.64
C PRO A 544 -3.97 -9.92 27.78
N ILE A 545 -2.68 -10.23 27.75
CA ILE A 545 -1.61 -9.48 27.03
C ILE A 545 -1.29 -8.12 27.64
N TYR A 546 -2.28 -7.40 28.16
CA TYR A 546 -2.12 -6.01 28.59
C TYR A 546 -1.97 -5.82 30.10
N GLY A 547 -2.18 -6.88 30.90
CA GLY A 547 -2.02 -6.88 32.35
C GLY A 547 -3.11 -6.08 33.06
N ASN A 548 -2.77 -5.41 34.17
CA ASN A 548 -3.73 -4.59 34.90
C ASN A 548 -4.07 -3.31 34.14
N VAL A 549 -5.32 -3.19 33.70
CA VAL A 549 -5.84 -2.07 32.92
C VAL A 549 -6.79 -1.27 33.79
N GLN A 550 -6.61 0.04 33.82
CA GLN A 550 -7.56 0.94 34.47
C GLN A 550 -8.75 1.13 33.52
N ILE A 551 -9.97 0.92 34.02
CA ILE A 551 -11.20 0.98 33.22
C ILE A 551 -12.24 1.85 33.94
N ALA A 552 -13.00 2.63 33.18
CA ALA A 552 -14.22 3.24 33.66
C ALA A 552 -15.30 3.11 32.59
N THR A 553 -16.56 2.96 33.01
CA THR A 553 -17.68 2.80 32.10
C THR A 553 -18.58 4.02 32.18
N ALA A 554 -18.95 4.54 31.01
CA ALA A 554 -19.96 5.57 30.87
C ALA A 554 -21.04 5.08 29.89
N TYR A 555 -22.23 5.65 30.01
CA TYR A 555 -23.39 5.32 29.19
C TYR A 555 -23.90 6.60 28.54
N LEU A 556 -24.33 6.52 27.29
CA LEU A 556 -24.95 7.67 26.60
C LEU A 556 -26.21 8.11 27.36
N GLU A 557 -27.00 7.14 27.78
CA GLU A 557 -28.18 7.29 28.63
C GLU A 557 -28.22 6.13 29.63
N LYS A 558 -28.93 6.28 30.74
CA LYS A 558 -29.06 5.21 31.72
C LYS A 558 -29.68 3.96 31.08
N GLY A 559 -28.97 2.83 31.10
CA GLY A 559 -29.40 1.57 30.47
C GLY A 559 -29.08 1.44 28.98
N SER A 560 -28.38 2.41 28.37
CA SER A 560 -27.89 2.29 26.99
C SER A 560 -26.67 1.36 26.89
N CYS A 561 -26.16 1.14 25.66
CA CYS A 561 -24.87 0.47 25.45
C CYS A 561 -23.74 1.18 26.22
N PRO A 562 -22.87 0.46 26.96
CA PRO A 562 -21.72 1.04 27.62
C PRO A 562 -20.61 1.48 26.65
N VAL A 563 -19.96 2.58 27.00
CA VAL A 563 -18.68 3.05 26.46
C VAL A 563 -17.63 2.89 27.56
N GLU A 564 -16.73 1.93 27.41
CA GLU A 564 -15.65 1.68 28.36
C GLU A 564 -14.42 2.53 27.98
N PHE A 565 -13.89 3.31 28.90
CA PHE A 565 -12.59 3.99 28.74
C PHE A 565 -11.51 3.13 29.40
N CYS A 566 -10.45 2.78 28.68
CA CYS A 566 -9.37 1.97 29.21
C CYS A 566 -7.98 2.62 29.09
N CYS A 567 -7.17 2.56 30.15
CA CYS A 567 -5.76 2.93 30.11
C CYS A 567 -4.91 1.70 30.42
N PHE A 568 -4.17 1.25 29.42
CA PHE A 568 -3.25 0.14 29.54
C PHE A 568 -1.98 0.63 30.25
N THR A 569 -1.70 0.08 31.44
CA THR A 569 -0.63 0.58 32.31
C THR A 569 0.77 0.14 31.86
N ASN A 570 0.88 -0.90 31.01
CA ASN A 570 2.16 -1.43 30.54
C ASN A 570 2.66 -0.73 29.27
N ARG A 571 3.36 0.40 29.45
CA ARG A 571 3.97 1.23 28.36
C ARG A 571 4.95 0.48 27.43
N LYS A 572 5.36 -0.77 27.74
CA LYS A 572 6.21 -1.58 26.85
C LYS A 572 5.44 -2.30 25.74
N LEU A 573 4.13 -2.48 25.91
CA LEU A 573 3.24 -3.20 24.98
C LEU A 573 2.17 -2.27 24.35
N CYS A 574 2.11 -1.01 24.80
CA CYS A 574 1.22 0.03 24.30
C CYS A 574 1.99 1.00 23.44
#